data_AF-A0A7T1HPK9-F1
#
_entry.id   AF-A0A7T1HPK9-F1
#
_cell.length_a   1.000
_cell.length_b   1.000
_cell.length_c   1.000
_cell.angle_alpha   90.00
_cell.angle_beta   90.00
_cell.angle_gamma   90.00
#
_symmetry.space_group_name_H-M   'P 1'
#
loop_
_entity.id
_entity.type
_entity.pdbx_description
1 polymer ?
#
loop_
_entity_poly.entity_id
_entity_poly.type
_entity_poly.pdbx_seq_one_letter_code
_entity_poly.pdbx_strand_id
1 'polypeptide(L)'
;MRALATWSGAIAGLLLILVGGLIQAAVPLPSGGLDDLTGAWTLVSLPITLQVPGLLLTALVCGPRSSMLAAVAYLSVGLFQLPVFYGGGGPSYVLDPGFGYLAGFLPAAWLTGRLARQPGMNDPLSLAGAAAIGLLVIQLCGIANLLLGALAGRWSGTLVPLLMSYSIGPLLPQLMLCCAVAVVALLLRRLLLLPS
;
A
#
# COMPACT_ATOMS: atom_id res chain seq x y z
N MET A 1 -6.31 16.70 -22.99
CA MET A 1 -6.78 16.68 -21.58
C MET A 1 -6.61 15.32 -20.89
N ARG A 2 -7.06 14.19 -21.46
CA ARG A 2 -6.94 12.86 -20.81
C ARG A 2 -5.49 12.44 -20.49
N ALA A 3 -4.54 12.76 -21.36
CA ALA A 3 -3.12 12.49 -21.12
C ALA A 3 -2.61 13.26 -19.89
N LEU A 4 -2.86 14.59 -19.82
CA LEU A 4 -2.44 15.43 -18.69
C LEU A 4 -3.00 14.92 -17.35
N ALA A 5 -4.27 14.52 -17.30
CA ALA A 5 -4.88 13.96 -16.09
C ALA A 5 -4.23 12.61 -15.66
N THR A 6 -3.79 11.81 -16.63
CA THR A 6 -3.09 10.54 -16.36
C THR A 6 -1.69 10.80 -15.81
N TRP A 7 -0.96 11.76 -16.39
CA TRP A 7 0.38 12.14 -15.93
C TRP A 7 0.35 12.82 -14.57
N SER A 8 -0.57 13.76 -14.33
CA SER A 8 -0.68 14.43 -13.03
C SER A 8 -1.06 13.46 -11.92
N GLY A 9 -1.99 12.53 -12.17
CA GLY A 9 -2.32 11.48 -11.23
C GLY A 9 -1.16 10.51 -10.97
N ALA A 10 -0.35 10.20 -11.99
CA ALA A 10 0.79 9.30 -11.85
C ALA A 10 1.90 9.95 -10.99
N ILE A 11 2.16 11.24 -11.19
CA ILE A 11 3.11 12.01 -10.39
C ILE A 11 2.62 12.15 -8.95
N ALA A 12 1.35 12.54 -8.75
CA ALA A 12 0.76 12.64 -7.42
C ALA A 12 0.80 11.28 -6.69
N GLY A 13 0.49 10.21 -7.41
CA GLY A 13 0.55 8.85 -6.89
C GLY A 13 1.96 8.40 -6.53
N LEU A 14 2.95 8.68 -7.39
CA LEU A 14 4.34 8.38 -7.10
C LEU A 14 4.81 9.10 -5.82
N LEU A 15 4.52 10.39 -5.71
CA LEU A 15 4.85 11.17 -4.52
C LEU A 15 4.16 10.62 -3.27
N LEU A 16 2.89 10.23 -3.38
CA LEU A 16 2.13 9.66 -2.28
C LEU A 16 2.71 8.32 -1.81
N ILE A 17 3.14 7.47 -2.74
CA ILE A 17 3.79 6.19 -2.42
C ILE A 17 5.16 6.45 -1.77
N LEU A 18 5.97 7.36 -2.32
CA LEU A 18 7.28 7.71 -1.78
C LEU A 18 7.18 8.27 -0.36
N VAL A 19 6.38 9.32 -0.16
CA VAL A 19 6.18 9.94 1.16
C VAL A 19 5.54 8.94 2.13
N GLY A 20 4.58 8.14 1.66
CA GLY A 20 3.97 7.10 2.47
C GLY A 20 4.95 6.02 2.92
N GLY A 21 5.97 5.72 2.12
CA GLY A 21 7.06 4.81 2.49
C GLY A 21 7.98 5.36 3.58
N LEU A 22 8.06 6.68 3.73
CA LEU A 22 8.86 7.34 4.77
C LEU A 22 8.11 7.50 6.10
N ILE A 23 6.79 7.30 6.11
CA ILE A 23 5.95 7.48 7.29
C ILE A 23 5.55 6.10 7.83
N GLN A 24 6.04 5.78 9.02
CA GLN A 24 5.61 4.61 9.78
C GLN A 24 4.22 4.87 10.37
N ALA A 25 3.29 3.92 10.21
CA ALA A 25 1.97 4.07 10.80
C ALA A 25 2.06 3.89 12.32
N ALA A 26 1.28 4.66 13.07
CA ALA A 26 1.20 4.57 14.52
C ALA A 26 -0.25 4.71 14.97
N VAL A 27 -0.59 4.06 16.09
CA VAL A 27 -1.90 4.17 16.74
C VAL A 27 -1.72 4.98 18.03
N PRO A 28 -2.48 6.07 18.21
CA PRO A 28 -2.54 6.76 19.50
C PRO A 28 -3.32 5.89 20.48
N LEU A 29 -2.66 5.46 21.56
CA LEU A 29 -3.27 4.75 22.66
C LEU A 29 -3.22 5.62 23.92
N PRO A 30 -4.25 5.58 24.78
CA PRO A 30 -4.15 6.19 26.10
C PRO A 30 -3.02 5.51 26.87
N SER A 31 -2.09 6.30 27.41
CA SER A 31 -0.89 5.80 28.06
C SER A 31 -1.11 5.34 29.50
N GLY A 32 -2.33 5.51 29.99
CA GLY A 32 -2.77 5.18 31.34
C GLY A 32 -3.46 3.83 31.46
N GLY A 33 -3.14 3.07 32.50
CA GLY A 33 -4.07 2.04 33.01
C GLY A 33 -5.37 2.68 33.51
N LEU A 34 -6.33 1.86 33.97
CA LEU A 34 -7.64 2.29 34.47
C LEU A 34 -7.61 3.39 35.56
N ASP A 35 -6.44 3.64 36.16
CA ASP A 35 -6.24 4.56 37.29
C ASP A 35 -5.59 5.91 36.91
N ASP A 36 -5.17 6.12 35.66
CA ASP A 36 -4.45 7.34 35.25
C ASP A 36 -5.41 8.38 34.63
N LEU A 37 -5.84 9.34 35.46
CA LEU A 37 -6.79 10.41 35.11
C LEU A 37 -6.16 11.56 34.29
N THR A 38 -4.89 11.44 33.89
CA THR A 38 -4.13 12.50 33.20
C THR A 38 -4.39 12.57 31.69
N GLY A 39 -5.03 11.55 31.10
CA GLY A 39 -5.41 11.55 29.69
C GLY A 39 -4.24 11.64 28.71
N ALA A 40 -3.04 11.23 29.13
CA ALA A 40 -1.85 11.23 28.27
C ALA A 40 -1.98 10.21 27.13
N TRP A 41 -1.53 10.58 25.93
CA TRP A 41 -1.57 9.76 24.72
C TRP A 41 -0.16 9.33 24.32
N THR A 42 0.06 8.05 24.09
CA THR A 42 1.29 7.52 23.51
C THR A 42 1.05 7.02 22.10
N LEU A 43 2.01 7.25 21.21
CA LEU A 43 1.98 6.74 19.84
C LEU A 43 2.71 5.40 19.78
N VAL A 44 1.96 4.32 19.57
CA VAL A 44 2.55 2.99 19.36
C VAL A 44 2.74 2.77 17.87
N SER A 45 3.99 2.58 17.46
CA SER A 45 4.35 2.35 16.06
C SER A 45 3.95 0.94 15.62
N LEU A 46 3.34 0.84 14.45
CA LEU A 46 2.96 -0.40 13.82
C LEU A 46 4.06 -0.88 12.86
N PRO A 47 4.17 -2.19 12.59
CA PRO A 47 5.15 -2.75 11.67
C PRO A 47 4.74 -2.55 10.19
N ILE A 48 4.21 -1.37 9.86
CA ILE A 48 3.74 -1.01 8.52
C ILE A 48 4.01 0.47 8.21
N THR A 49 4.14 0.78 6.93
CA THR A 49 4.24 2.16 6.42
C THR A 49 2.94 2.57 5.72
N LEU A 50 2.80 3.86 5.42
CA LEU A 50 1.68 4.39 4.64
C LEU A 50 1.82 4.19 3.13
N GLN A 51 2.84 3.44 2.68
CA GLN A 51 3.13 3.18 1.28
C GLN A 51 2.00 2.44 0.54
N VAL A 52 1.53 1.33 1.10
CA VAL A 52 0.42 0.54 0.54
C VAL A 52 -0.89 1.35 0.51
N PRO A 53 -1.29 2.03 1.59
CA PRO A 53 -2.39 2.99 1.56
C PRO A 53 -2.26 4.04 0.45
N GLY A 54 -1.05 4.58 0.25
CA GLY A 54 -0.77 5.56 -0.81
C GLY A 54 -1.02 5.00 -2.22
N LEU A 55 -0.56 3.78 -2.48
CA LEU A 55 -0.84 3.08 -3.74
C LEU A 55 -2.34 2.88 -3.95
N LEU A 56 -3.05 2.35 -2.95
CA LEU A 56 -4.47 2.03 -3.03
C LEU A 56 -5.30 3.30 -3.20
N LEU A 57 -4.98 4.38 -2.47
CA LEU A 57 -5.65 5.68 -2.62
C LEU A 57 -5.47 6.23 -4.04
N THR A 58 -4.25 6.15 -4.59
CA THR A 58 -3.96 6.53 -5.97
C THR A 58 -4.79 5.72 -6.96
N ALA A 59 -4.89 4.41 -6.77
CA ALA A 59 -5.70 3.53 -7.61
C ALA A 59 -7.18 3.89 -7.56
N LEU A 60 -7.73 4.10 -6.35
CA LEU A 60 -9.13 4.47 -6.17
C LEU A 60 -9.45 5.86 -6.78
N VAL A 61 -8.57 6.85 -6.67
CA VAL A 61 -8.86 8.22 -7.14
C VAL A 61 -8.48 8.42 -8.60
N CYS A 62 -7.26 8.06 -8.98
CA CYS A 62 -6.69 8.34 -10.30
C CYS A 62 -7.02 7.25 -11.33
N GLY A 63 -7.43 6.05 -10.89
CA GLY A 63 -7.79 4.93 -11.76
C GLY A 63 -6.58 4.14 -12.28
N PRO A 64 -6.82 3.11 -13.10
CA PRO A 64 -5.89 2.00 -13.30
C PRO A 64 -4.62 2.37 -14.08
N ARG A 65 -4.72 3.27 -15.07
CA ARG A 65 -3.56 3.69 -15.87
C ARG A 65 -2.59 4.52 -15.04
N SER A 66 -3.13 5.48 -14.29
CA SER A 66 -2.37 6.42 -13.49
C SER A 66 -1.67 5.74 -12.32
N SER A 67 -2.37 4.87 -11.59
CA SER A 67 -1.79 4.12 -10.47
C SER A 67 -0.75 3.11 -10.91
N MET A 68 -0.95 2.45 -12.05
CA MET A 68 0.04 1.52 -12.62
C MET A 68 1.31 2.25 -13.04
N LEU A 69 1.20 3.43 -13.68
CA LEU A 69 2.36 4.27 -13.98
C LEU A 69 3.09 4.72 -12.72
N ALA A 70 2.37 5.13 -11.67
CA ALA A 70 2.95 5.49 -10.38
C ALA A 70 3.72 4.31 -9.75
N ALA A 71 3.15 3.10 -9.79
CA ALA A 71 3.77 1.90 -9.26
C ALA A 71 5.04 1.51 -10.04
N VAL A 72 4.98 1.57 -11.38
CA VAL A 72 6.15 1.33 -12.25
C VAL A 72 7.25 2.36 -11.99
N ALA A 73 6.89 3.64 -11.87
CA ALA A 73 7.85 4.69 -11.57
C ALA A 73 8.47 4.48 -10.18
N TYR A 74 7.69 4.12 -9.17
CA TYR A 74 8.17 3.83 -7.82
C TYR A 74 9.18 2.67 -7.82
N LEU A 75 8.86 1.55 -8.47
CA LEU A 75 9.77 0.42 -8.60
C LEU A 75 11.05 0.80 -9.36
N SER A 76 10.92 1.56 -10.44
CA SER A 76 12.07 2.02 -11.23
C SER A 76 13.00 2.84 -10.36
N VAL A 77 12.45 3.87 -9.69
CA VAL A 77 13.19 4.74 -8.76
C VAL A 77 13.96 3.92 -7.73
N GLY A 78 13.30 2.98 -7.05
CA GLY A 78 13.97 2.19 -6.01
C GLY A 78 15.00 1.18 -6.54
N LEU A 79 14.81 0.64 -7.75
CA LEU A 79 15.80 -0.26 -8.36
C LEU A 79 17.03 0.49 -8.92
N PHE A 80 16.89 1.75 -9.33
CA PHE A 80 17.99 2.64 -9.73
C PHE A 80 18.75 3.25 -8.52
N GLN A 81 18.88 2.49 -7.43
CA GLN A 81 19.66 2.81 -6.21
C GLN A 81 19.16 3.97 -5.33
N LEU A 82 17.96 4.52 -5.56
CA LEU A 82 17.37 5.43 -4.57
C LEU A 82 16.82 4.60 -3.38
N PRO A 83 17.19 4.91 -2.13
CA PRO A 83 16.79 4.14 -0.95
C PRO A 83 15.34 4.45 -0.53
N VAL A 84 14.39 4.12 -1.40
CA VAL A 84 12.96 4.39 -1.22
C VAL A 84 12.17 3.16 -0.80
N PHE A 85 12.77 1.97 -0.86
CA PHE A 85 12.17 0.74 -0.37
C PHE A 85 12.46 0.57 1.11
N TYR A 86 11.62 -0.21 1.79
CA TYR A 86 11.86 -0.54 3.20
C TYR A 86 13.18 -1.29 3.35
N GLY A 87 14.14 -0.71 4.09
CA GLY A 87 15.47 -1.30 4.28
C GLY A 87 16.50 -1.02 3.17
N GLY A 88 16.20 -0.17 2.17
CA GLY A 88 17.19 0.31 1.21
C GLY A 88 16.68 0.50 -0.22
N GLY A 89 17.49 0.11 -1.20
CA GLY A 89 17.21 0.22 -2.63
C GLY A 89 18.28 -0.47 -3.47
N GLY A 90 18.13 -0.44 -4.78
CA GLY A 90 19.07 -0.99 -5.75
C GLY A 90 18.63 -2.32 -6.38
N PRO A 91 19.36 -2.80 -7.41
CA PRO A 91 18.97 -3.99 -8.17
C PRO A 91 19.00 -5.29 -7.35
N SER A 92 19.86 -5.37 -6.35
CA SER A 92 19.94 -6.50 -5.42
C SER A 92 18.67 -6.66 -4.57
N TYR A 93 17.85 -5.61 -4.45
CA TYR A 93 16.59 -5.67 -3.71
C TYR A 93 15.60 -6.67 -4.33
N VAL A 94 15.73 -7.03 -5.62
CA VAL A 94 14.97 -8.12 -6.24
C VAL A 94 15.19 -9.46 -5.53
N LEU A 95 16.32 -9.60 -4.83
CA LEU A 95 16.64 -10.77 -4.04
C LEU A 95 16.07 -10.74 -2.63
N ASP A 96 15.47 -9.62 -2.19
CA ASP A 96 14.90 -9.46 -0.85
C ASP A 96 13.57 -10.22 -0.68
N PRO A 97 13.28 -10.81 0.51
CA PRO A 97 12.00 -11.46 0.79
C PRO A 97 10.77 -10.56 0.58
N GLY A 98 10.90 -9.26 0.89
CA GLY A 98 9.86 -8.26 0.79
C GLY A 98 9.56 -7.80 -0.64
N PHE A 99 10.45 -8.07 -1.60
CA PHE A 99 10.29 -7.61 -2.98
C PHE A 99 9.01 -8.10 -3.65
N GLY A 100 8.54 -9.31 -3.32
CA GLY A 100 7.29 -9.85 -3.86
C GLY A 100 6.07 -8.97 -3.59
N TYR A 101 6.04 -8.28 -2.44
CA TYR A 101 4.96 -7.37 -2.10
C TYR A 101 5.04 -6.09 -2.93
N LEU A 102 6.24 -5.58 -3.19
CA LEU A 102 6.46 -4.44 -4.09
C LEU A 102 6.12 -4.78 -5.54
N ALA A 103 6.50 -5.96 -6.03
CA ALA A 103 6.12 -6.44 -7.35
C ALA A 103 4.60 -6.57 -7.49
N GLY A 104 3.92 -6.95 -6.40
CA GLY A 104 2.46 -6.98 -6.29
C GLY A 104 1.78 -5.62 -6.45
N PHE A 105 2.50 -4.51 -6.35
CA PHE A 105 1.92 -3.16 -6.54
C PHE A 105 1.36 -2.98 -7.95
N LEU A 106 2.02 -3.53 -8.98
CA LEU A 106 1.57 -3.41 -10.37
C LEU A 106 0.18 -4.02 -10.59
N PRO A 107 -0.03 -5.33 -10.34
CA PRO A 107 -1.33 -5.95 -10.54
C PRO A 107 -2.38 -5.39 -9.59
N ALA A 108 -2.03 -5.06 -8.34
CA ALA A 108 -2.95 -4.45 -7.39
C ALA A 108 -3.41 -3.04 -7.82
N ALA A 109 -2.47 -2.18 -8.25
CA ALA A 109 -2.77 -0.83 -8.70
C ALA A 109 -3.73 -0.82 -9.90
N TRP A 110 -3.49 -1.73 -10.85
CA TRP A 110 -4.35 -1.88 -12.02
C TRP A 110 -5.72 -2.44 -11.64
N LEU A 111 -5.77 -3.52 -10.86
CA LEU A 111 -7.04 -4.18 -10.50
C LEU A 111 -7.91 -3.27 -9.63
N THR A 112 -7.36 -2.72 -8.55
CA THR A 112 -8.09 -1.79 -7.66
C THR A 112 -8.57 -0.57 -8.43
N GLY A 113 -7.72 0.00 -9.30
CA GLY A 113 -8.11 1.13 -10.12
C GLY A 113 -9.21 0.79 -11.12
N ARG A 114 -9.23 -0.43 -11.66
CA ARG A 114 -10.28 -0.91 -12.56
C ARG A 114 -11.60 -1.15 -11.83
N LEU A 115 -11.56 -1.79 -10.66
CA LEU A 115 -12.73 -1.98 -9.79
C LEU A 115 -13.33 -0.64 -9.39
N ALA A 116 -12.51 0.32 -8.99
CA ALA A 116 -12.88 1.68 -8.63
C ALA A 116 -13.67 2.46 -9.70
N ARG A 117 -13.63 2.03 -10.97
CA ARG A 117 -14.31 2.67 -12.10
C ARG A 117 -15.56 1.91 -12.56
N GLN A 118 -15.95 0.85 -11.85
CA GLN A 118 -17.19 0.14 -12.13
C GLN A 118 -18.42 0.95 -11.70
N PRO A 119 -19.58 0.76 -12.35
CA PRO A 119 -20.84 1.37 -11.92
C PRO A 119 -21.15 1.01 -10.47
N GLY A 120 -21.62 1.99 -9.69
CA GLY A 120 -21.97 1.79 -8.28
C GLY A 120 -20.81 1.97 -7.28
N MET A 121 -19.61 2.30 -7.72
CA MET A 121 -18.43 2.47 -6.86
C MET A 121 -18.34 3.87 -6.21
N ASN A 122 -19.42 4.33 -5.57
CA ASN A 122 -19.53 5.68 -4.97
C ASN A 122 -19.89 5.69 -3.48
N ASP A 123 -19.77 4.55 -2.83
CA ASP A 123 -19.94 4.41 -1.39
C ASP A 123 -18.63 3.92 -0.75
N PRO A 124 -18.40 4.23 0.54
CA PRO A 124 -17.15 3.89 1.20
C PRO A 124 -16.94 2.37 1.34
N LEU A 125 -18.01 1.57 1.38
CA LEU A 125 -17.91 0.12 1.55
C LEU A 125 -17.41 -0.55 0.26
N SER A 126 -17.96 -0.16 -0.89
CA SER A 126 -17.49 -0.55 -2.22
C SER A 126 -16.01 -0.21 -2.44
N LEU A 127 -15.61 1.01 -2.06
CA LEU A 127 -14.22 1.46 -2.17
C LEU A 127 -13.29 0.72 -1.21
N ALA A 128 -13.73 0.43 0.02
CA ALA A 128 -12.98 -0.38 0.98
C ALA A 128 -12.82 -1.81 0.46
N GLY A 129 -13.85 -2.40 -0.14
CA GLY A 129 -13.79 -3.70 -0.80
C GLY A 129 -12.79 -3.73 -1.95
N ALA A 130 -12.79 -2.72 -2.83
CA ALA A 130 -11.83 -2.62 -3.92
C ALA A 130 -10.37 -2.44 -3.43
N ALA A 131 -10.16 -1.68 -2.35
CA ALA A 131 -8.87 -1.56 -1.68
C ALA A 131 -8.44 -2.88 -1.04
N ALA A 132 -9.34 -3.59 -0.35
CA ALA A 132 -9.06 -4.88 0.27
C ALA A 132 -8.71 -5.96 -0.77
N ILE A 133 -9.37 -5.97 -1.93
CA ILE A 133 -9.00 -6.86 -3.04
C ILE A 133 -7.59 -6.51 -3.56
N GLY A 134 -7.26 -5.22 -3.67
CA GLY A 134 -5.90 -4.78 -4.03
C GLY A 134 -4.86 -5.26 -3.03
N LEU A 135 -5.14 -5.08 -1.74
CA LEU A 135 -4.29 -5.57 -0.66
C LEU A 135 -4.11 -7.09 -0.74
N LEU A 136 -5.19 -7.84 -0.99
CA LEU A 136 -5.12 -9.28 -1.17
C LEU A 136 -4.22 -9.68 -2.34
N VAL A 137 -4.27 -8.96 -3.47
CA VAL A 137 -3.33 -9.18 -4.59
C VAL A 137 -1.88 -8.95 -4.17
N ILE A 138 -1.60 -7.87 -3.43
CA ILE A 138 -0.24 -7.59 -2.90
C ILE A 138 0.22 -8.76 -2.01
N GLN A 139 -0.63 -9.22 -1.09
CA GLN A 139 -0.32 -10.33 -0.19
C GLN A 139 -0.07 -11.63 -0.95
N LEU A 140 -0.88 -11.95 -1.97
CA LEU A 140 -0.68 -13.14 -2.79
C LEU A 140 0.65 -13.10 -3.55
N CYS A 141 1.01 -11.96 -4.14
CA CYS A 141 2.30 -11.78 -4.81
C CYS A 141 3.49 -11.92 -3.83
N GLY A 142 3.38 -11.31 -2.64
CA GLY A 142 4.38 -11.41 -1.59
C GLY A 142 4.57 -12.85 -1.09
N ILE A 143 3.47 -13.53 -0.75
CA ILE A 143 3.49 -14.92 -0.31
C ILE A 143 4.05 -15.83 -1.41
N ALA A 144 3.67 -15.63 -2.67
CA ALA A 144 4.22 -16.40 -3.79
C ALA A 144 5.74 -16.23 -3.89
N ASN A 145 6.27 -15.01 -3.74
CA ASN A 145 7.73 -14.77 -3.71
C ASN A 145 8.40 -15.51 -2.54
N LEU A 146 7.83 -15.45 -1.34
CA LEU A 146 8.36 -16.14 -0.17
C LEU A 146 8.39 -17.67 -0.39
N LEU A 147 7.32 -18.25 -0.93
CA LEU A 147 7.25 -19.68 -1.22
C LEU A 147 8.25 -20.10 -2.28
N LEU A 148 8.31 -19.38 -3.42
CA LEU A 148 9.24 -19.69 -4.50
C LEU A 148 10.70 -19.52 -4.06
N GLY A 149 11.00 -18.49 -3.29
CA GLY A 149 12.34 -18.28 -2.75
C GLY A 149 12.74 -19.35 -1.72
N ALA A 150 11.78 -19.87 -0.94
CA ALA A 150 12.05 -20.95 0.00
C ALA A 150 12.38 -22.25 -0.75
N LEU A 151 11.61 -22.57 -1.80
CA LEU A 151 11.87 -23.71 -2.67
C LEU A 151 13.22 -23.60 -3.40
N ALA A 152 13.62 -22.38 -3.77
CA ALA A 152 14.91 -22.11 -4.41
C ALA A 152 16.09 -21.99 -3.41
N GLY A 153 15.86 -22.17 -2.11
CA GLY A 153 16.92 -22.06 -1.09
C GLY A 153 17.49 -20.63 -0.94
N ARG A 154 16.74 -19.60 -1.32
CA ARG A 154 17.19 -18.19 -1.30
C ARG A 154 17.18 -17.56 0.09
N TRP A 155 16.40 -18.11 1.02
CA TRP A 155 16.20 -17.55 2.34
C TRP A 155 17.09 -18.24 3.37
N SER A 156 17.78 -17.45 4.20
CA SER A 156 18.63 -17.94 5.29
C SER A 156 17.84 -18.43 6.52
N GLY A 157 16.53 -18.14 6.60
CA GLY A 157 15.67 -18.49 7.73
C GLY A 157 14.47 -19.36 7.34
N THR A 158 13.79 -19.88 8.35
CA THR A 158 12.56 -20.66 8.17
C THR A 158 11.44 -19.80 7.56
N LEU A 159 10.64 -20.39 6.68
CA LEU A 159 9.53 -19.71 6.00
C LEU A 159 8.47 -19.15 6.98
N VAL A 160 8.23 -19.83 8.10
CA VAL A 160 7.20 -19.46 9.07
C VAL A 160 7.42 -18.05 9.68
N PRO A 161 8.60 -17.73 10.24
CA PRO A 161 8.93 -16.36 10.65
C PRO A 161 8.73 -15.31 9.56
N LEU A 162 9.14 -15.59 8.32
CA LEU A 162 8.97 -14.65 7.20
C LEU A 162 7.49 -14.37 6.93
N LEU A 163 6.64 -15.40 6.89
CA LEU A 163 5.20 -15.21 6.72
C LEU A 163 4.57 -14.43 7.89
N MET A 164 5.04 -14.64 9.11
CA MET A 164 4.55 -13.91 10.27
C MET A 164 4.91 -12.42 10.20
N SER A 165 6.17 -12.11 9.86
CA SER A 165 6.66 -10.73 9.81
C SER A 165 6.13 -9.94 8.61
N TYR A 166 6.06 -10.55 7.42
CA TYR A 166 5.70 -9.84 6.19
C TYR A 166 4.22 -9.93 5.82
N SER A 167 3.52 -11.03 6.18
CA SER A 167 2.10 -11.19 5.86
C SER A 167 1.20 -10.97 7.06
N ILE A 168 1.31 -11.79 8.10
CA ILE A 168 0.28 -11.89 9.14
C ILE A 168 0.29 -10.67 10.07
N GLY A 169 1.46 -10.23 10.53
CA GLY A 169 1.58 -9.05 11.40
C GLY A 169 1.03 -7.77 10.75
N PRO A 170 1.44 -7.45 9.51
CA PRO A 170 0.94 -6.27 8.78
C PRO A 170 -0.55 -6.29 8.40
N LEU A 171 -1.15 -7.48 8.27
CA LEU A 171 -2.46 -7.65 7.63
C LEU A 171 -3.58 -6.87 8.33
N LEU A 172 -3.67 -6.99 9.65
CA LEU A 172 -4.76 -6.40 10.42
C LEU A 172 -4.71 -4.86 10.37
N PRO A 173 -3.55 -4.20 10.64
CA PRO A 173 -3.40 -2.78 10.42
C PRO A 173 -3.69 -2.32 8.98
N GLN A 174 -3.26 -3.07 7.98
CA GLN A 174 -3.49 -2.73 6.56
C GLN A 174 -4.97 -2.78 6.19
N LEU A 175 -5.73 -3.75 6.72
CA LEU A 175 -7.19 -3.81 6.52
C LEU A 175 -7.89 -2.60 7.15
N MET A 176 -7.49 -2.19 8.37
CA MET A 176 -8.01 -0.97 8.98
C MET A 176 -7.71 0.27 8.13
N LEU A 177 -6.51 0.36 7.55
CA LEU A 177 -6.14 1.46 6.66
C LEU A 177 -6.89 1.42 5.32
N CYS A 178 -7.33 0.26 4.82
CA CYS A 178 -8.18 0.19 3.63
C CYS A 178 -9.50 0.93 3.84
N CYS A 179 -10.10 0.83 5.03
CA CYS A 179 -11.31 1.58 5.39
C CYS A 179 -11.03 3.09 5.40
N ALA A 180 -9.92 3.52 6.00
CA ALA A 180 -9.53 4.93 6.03
C ALA A 180 -9.29 5.47 4.60
N VAL A 181 -8.57 4.71 3.77
CA VAL A 181 -8.32 5.03 2.35
C VAL A 181 -9.61 5.17 1.57
N ALA A 182 -10.60 4.31 1.80
CA ALA A 182 -11.89 4.39 1.14
C ALA A 182 -12.66 5.69 1.46
N VAL A 183 -12.67 6.10 2.73
CA VAL A 183 -13.29 7.37 3.16
C VAL A 183 -12.57 8.56 2.52
N VAL A 184 -11.23 8.58 2.59
CA VAL A 184 -10.42 9.65 1.98
C VAL A 184 -10.63 9.69 0.46
N ALA A 185 -10.67 8.53 -0.21
CA ALA A 185 -10.91 8.42 -1.64
C ALA A 185 -12.28 8.99 -2.01
N LEU A 186 -13.32 8.70 -1.23
CA LEU A 186 -14.66 9.23 -1.47
C LEU A 186 -14.69 10.76 -1.37
N LEU A 187 -14.04 11.32 -0.34
CA LEU A 187 -13.94 12.77 -0.16
C LEU A 187 -13.20 13.43 -1.34
N LEU A 188 -12.05 12.86 -1.74
CA LEU A 188 -11.27 13.37 -2.87
C LEU A 188 -12.02 13.28 -4.20
N ARG A 189 -12.76 12.19 -4.44
CA ARG A 189 -13.59 12.04 -5.65
C ARG A 189 -14.67 13.10 -5.74
N ARG A 190 -15.32 13.44 -4.62
CA ARG A 190 -16.33 14.49 -4.53
C ARG A 190 -15.74 15.89 -4.77
N LEU A 191 -14.56 16.16 -4.22
CA LEU A 191 -13.87 17.45 -4.39
C LEU A 191 -13.34 17.65 -5.82
N LEU A 192 -12.83 16.58 -6.45
CA LEU A 192 -12.26 16.63 -7.80
C LEU A 192 -13.31 16.53 -8.91
N LEU A 193 -14.61 16.52 -8.58
CA LEU A 193 -15.74 16.38 -9.51
C LEU A 193 -15.56 15.21 -10.50
N LEU A 194 -14.97 14.11 -10.04
CA LEU A 194 -14.84 12.92 -10.87
C LEU A 194 -16.24 12.33 -11.09
N PRO A 195 -16.63 11.99 -12.34
CA PRO A 195 -17.94 11.40 -12.60
C PRO A 195 -18.07 10.11 -11.81
N SER A 196 -19.03 10.12 -10.91
CA SER A 196 -19.49 9.02 -10.05
C SER A 196 -20.18 7.96 -10.89
#